data_AF-A0A3D4Z229-F1
#
_entry.id   AF-A0A3D4Z229-F1
#
_cell.length_a   1.000
_cell.length_b   1.000
_cell.length_c   1.000
_cell.angle_alpha   90.00
_cell.angle_beta   90.00
_cell.angle_gamma   90.00
#
_symmetry.space_group_name_H-M   'P 1'
#
loop_
_entity.id
_entity.type
_entity.pdbx_description
1 polymer ?
#
loop_
_entity_poly.entity_id
_entity_poly.type
_entity_poly.pdbx_seq_one_letter_code
_entity_poly.pdbx_strand_id
1 'polypeptide(L)'
;MRLRNYSGRVYRNFATSIVSQDLTDDLCAAAAEREILQELFYTAEEKKPLPSPVERVLEKSEQQIIQEEIDKKFNPAQWCASRYSDGTWAVLYAAESEETALREALFHMREFYREELASGPIEVQRRVLSLRMKSQHAVDLSREQGLNTTLLTSRDFSGYPYCQDLARRALATGAELLRAPSARHSGGYCTPIFEKAAIAKDEGHLKYLRCTLQDEHSAQVVSVVEGEALLYRMDG
;
A
#
# COMPACT_ATOMS: atom_id res chain seq x y z
N MET A 1 7.59 14.04 -23.92
CA MET A 1 6.57 13.83 -22.88
C MET A 1 5.89 15.14 -22.61
N ARG A 2 4.56 15.18 -22.73
CA ARG A 2 3.81 16.42 -22.55
C ARG A 2 3.17 16.45 -21.16
N LEU A 3 3.40 17.54 -20.43
CA LEU A 3 2.71 17.81 -19.16
C LEU A 3 1.23 18.13 -19.39
N ARG A 4 0.40 17.65 -18.48
CA ARG A 4 -1.06 17.70 -18.52
C ARG A 4 -1.61 17.87 -17.12
N ASN A 5 -2.81 18.44 -17.06
CA ASN A 5 -3.60 18.44 -15.84
C ASN A 5 -4.06 17.02 -15.51
N TYR A 6 -3.94 16.66 -14.23
CA TYR A 6 -4.49 15.44 -13.66
C TYR A 6 -5.26 15.78 -12.38
N SER A 7 -6.50 15.32 -12.31
CA SER A 7 -7.33 15.40 -11.11
C SER A 7 -8.18 14.14 -11.02
N GLY A 8 -8.16 13.47 -9.87
CA GLY A 8 -8.84 12.20 -9.74
C GLY A 8 -8.76 11.62 -8.34
N ARG A 9 -9.52 10.54 -8.12
CA ARG A 9 -9.35 9.67 -6.97
C ARG A 9 -8.37 8.58 -7.38
N VAL A 10 -7.40 8.29 -6.53
CA VAL A 10 -6.55 7.11 -6.70
C VAL A 10 -6.56 6.29 -5.42
N TYR A 11 -6.30 5.00 -5.57
CA TYR A 11 -6.36 4.02 -4.50
C TYR A 11 -4.98 3.42 -4.31
N ARG A 12 -4.58 3.26 -3.05
CA ARG A 12 -3.36 2.58 -2.68
C ARG A 12 -3.69 1.42 -1.77
N ASN A 13 -3.07 0.29 -2.06
CA ASN A 13 -3.18 -0.91 -1.28
C ASN A 13 -1.80 -1.24 -0.70
N PHE A 14 -1.68 -1.26 0.63
CA PHE A 14 -0.43 -1.51 1.32
C PHE A 14 -0.60 -2.55 2.43
N ALA A 15 0.53 -3.18 2.80
CA ALA A 15 0.56 -4.18 3.84
C ALA A 15 0.22 -3.51 5.18
N THR A 16 -0.67 -4.13 5.94
CA THR A 16 -1.02 -3.71 7.30
C THR A 16 -1.27 -4.96 8.12
N SER A 17 -1.14 -4.85 9.43
CA SER A 17 -1.92 -5.69 10.32
C SER A 17 -3.26 -5.00 10.53
N ILE A 18 -4.37 -5.74 10.49
CA ILE A 18 -5.61 -5.32 11.14
C ILE A 18 -5.23 -5.12 12.61
N VAL A 19 -5.68 -4.01 13.21
CA VAL A 19 -5.35 -3.63 14.59
C VAL A 19 -5.46 -4.83 15.53
N SER A 20 -4.40 -5.03 16.31
CA SER A 20 -4.20 -5.94 17.45
C SER A 20 -5.09 -7.19 17.45
N GLN A 21 -4.49 -8.35 17.17
CA GLN A 21 -4.82 -9.48 18.03
C GLN A 21 -4.52 -9.01 19.46
N ASP A 22 -5.44 -9.19 20.39
CA ASP A 22 -5.09 -9.01 21.79
C ASP A 22 -3.89 -9.93 22.08
N LEU A 23 -2.95 -9.49 22.90
CA LEU A 23 -1.78 -10.31 23.26
C LEU A 23 -2.23 -11.67 23.83
N THR A 24 -3.46 -11.73 24.35
CA THR A 24 -4.12 -12.92 24.90
C THR A 24 -4.81 -13.81 23.87
N ASP A 25 -5.00 -13.37 22.63
CA ASP A 25 -5.76 -14.11 21.61
C ASP A 25 -5.12 -15.45 21.26
N ASP A 26 -3.78 -15.51 21.27
CA ASP A 26 -3.01 -16.73 21.02
C ASP A 26 -2.70 -17.52 22.31
N LEU A 27 -2.93 -16.93 23.48
CA LEU A 27 -2.64 -17.56 24.77
C LEU A 27 -3.80 -18.42 25.28
N CYS A 28 -5.05 -18.03 24.99
CA CYS A 28 -6.24 -18.72 25.47
C CYS A 28 -7.35 -18.76 24.42
N ALA A 29 -7.88 -19.95 24.16
CA ALA A 29 -8.99 -20.16 23.21
C ALA A 29 -10.35 -19.71 23.80
N ALA A 30 -10.51 -19.76 25.12
CA ALA A 30 -11.77 -19.48 25.80
C ALA A 30 -11.92 -17.99 26.15
N ALA A 31 -13.09 -17.41 25.88
CA ALA A 31 -13.37 -15.98 26.09
C ALA A 31 -13.23 -15.54 27.56
N ALA A 32 -13.66 -16.37 28.50
CA ALA A 32 -13.58 -16.07 29.94
C ALA A 32 -12.13 -16.06 30.47
N GLU A 33 -11.24 -16.86 29.87
CA GLU A 33 -9.82 -16.88 30.25
C GLU A 33 -9.06 -15.68 29.69
N ARG A 34 -9.45 -15.21 28.50
CA ARG A 34 -8.92 -13.98 27.89
C ARG A 34 -9.23 -12.76 28.75
N GLU A 35 -10.46 -12.65 29.27
CA GLU A 35 -10.90 -11.53 30.11
C GLU A 35 -10.05 -11.39 31.39
N ILE A 36 -9.72 -12.53 32.03
CA ILE A 36 -8.85 -12.58 33.21
C ILE A 36 -7.40 -12.22 32.87
N LEU A 37 -6.86 -12.73 31.76
CA LEU A 37 -5.49 -12.41 31.32
C LEU A 37 -5.35 -10.94 30.97
N GLN A 38 -6.33 -10.36 30.28
CA GLN A 38 -6.38 -8.94 29.99
C GLN A 38 -6.35 -8.13 31.28
N GLU A 39 -7.21 -8.45 32.25
CA GLU A 39 -7.22 -7.78 33.55
C GLU A 39 -5.84 -7.86 34.23
N LEU A 40 -5.20 -9.04 34.24
CA LEU A 40 -3.90 -9.25 34.88
C LEU A 40 -2.73 -8.52 34.19
N PHE A 41 -2.70 -8.48 32.85
CA PHE A 41 -1.63 -7.81 32.09
C PHE A 41 -1.74 -6.28 32.17
N TYR A 42 -2.95 -5.75 32.34
CA TYR A 42 -3.21 -4.31 32.22
C TYR A 42 -3.52 -3.60 33.56
N THR A 43 -3.69 -4.32 34.68
CA THR A 43 -3.91 -3.73 36.02
C THR A 43 -2.66 -3.63 36.90
N ALA A 44 -1.49 -4.10 36.46
CA ALA A 44 -0.25 -4.01 37.24
C ALA A 44 0.32 -2.57 37.24
N GLU A 45 -0.26 -1.70 38.06
CA GLU A 45 0.32 -0.41 38.44
C GLU A 45 1.60 -0.63 39.24
N GLU A 46 2.78 -0.31 38.67
CA GLU A 46 3.83 0.43 39.38
C GLU A 46 5.01 0.77 38.45
N LYS A 47 5.30 2.08 38.35
CA LYS A 47 6.31 2.78 37.50
C LYS A 47 6.00 2.77 36.01
N LYS A 48 5.60 3.92 35.45
CA LYS A 48 5.51 4.12 33.99
C LYS A 48 6.87 3.81 33.35
N PRO A 49 7.04 2.64 32.72
CA PRO A 49 8.24 2.33 31.96
C PRO A 49 8.22 3.22 30.71
N LEU A 50 9.34 3.32 30.00
CA LEU A 50 9.29 3.78 28.62
C LEU A 50 8.20 2.96 27.89
N PRO A 51 7.29 3.61 27.13
CA PRO A 51 6.21 2.89 26.48
C PRO A 51 6.83 1.77 25.65
N SER A 52 6.31 0.56 25.88
CA SER A 52 6.69 -0.64 25.18
C SER A 52 6.62 -0.38 23.67
N PRO A 53 7.40 -1.10 22.86
CA PRO A 53 7.28 -1.01 21.41
C PRO A 53 5.83 -1.20 20.92
N VAL A 54 4.99 -1.90 21.69
CA VAL A 54 3.56 -2.14 21.44
C VAL A 54 2.71 -0.91 21.75
N GLU A 55 2.91 -0.23 22.89
CA GLU A 55 2.18 1.01 23.24
C GLU A 55 2.44 2.13 22.21
N ARG A 56 3.67 2.21 21.67
CA ARG A 56 3.99 3.16 20.58
C ARG A 56 3.27 2.87 19.25
N VAL A 57 2.80 1.64 19.06
CA VAL A 57 2.03 1.23 17.88
C VAL A 57 0.53 1.39 18.13
N LEU A 58 0.06 1.23 19.37
CA LEU A 58 -1.35 1.37 19.77
C LEU A 58 -1.82 2.83 19.90
N GLU A 59 -0.93 3.79 20.13
CA GLU A 59 -1.28 5.21 20.26
C GLU A 59 -1.45 5.97 18.93
N LYS A 60 -1.09 5.35 17.80
CA LYS A 60 -1.16 6.03 16.50
C LYS A 60 -2.57 5.94 15.94
N SER A 61 -3.18 7.11 15.72
CA SER A 61 -4.41 7.21 14.93
C SER A 61 -4.19 6.61 13.54
N GLU A 62 -5.26 6.09 12.93
CA GLU A 62 -5.20 5.59 11.54
C GLU A 62 -4.60 6.63 10.58
N GLN A 63 -4.92 7.90 10.81
CA GLN A 63 -4.40 9.02 10.03
C GLN A 63 -2.87 9.17 10.15
N GLN A 64 -2.29 8.96 11.34
CA GLN A 64 -0.83 9.00 11.53
C GLN A 64 -0.15 7.83 10.81
N ILE A 65 -0.72 6.62 10.87
CA ILE A 65 -0.17 5.46 10.16
C ILE A 65 -0.17 5.70 8.65
N ILE A 66 -1.27 6.25 8.12
CA ILE A 66 -1.37 6.56 6.70
C ILE A 66 -0.34 7.64 6.32
N GLN A 67 -0.22 8.70 7.11
CA GLN A 67 0.70 9.79 6.82
C GLN A 67 2.15 9.31 6.84
N GLU A 68 2.53 8.47 7.82
CA GLU A 68 3.87 7.87 7.89
C GLU A 68 4.15 6.97 6.68
N GLU A 69 3.19 6.15 6.25
CA GLU A 69 3.35 5.31 5.06
C GLU A 69 3.54 6.11 3.77
N ILE A 70 2.85 7.25 3.65
CA ILE A 70 3.06 8.20 2.55
C ILE A 70 4.45 8.84 2.66
N ASP A 71 4.79 9.37 3.83
CA ASP A 71 6.04 10.13 4.06
C ASP A 71 7.27 9.28 3.87
N LYS A 72 7.21 8.03 4.31
CA LYS A 72 8.26 7.03 4.12
C LYS A 72 8.65 6.90 2.64
N LYS A 73 7.71 7.00 1.70
CA LYS A 73 8.01 6.88 0.26
C LYS A 73 8.73 8.09 -0.33
N PHE A 74 8.63 9.24 0.31
CA PHE A 74 9.35 10.45 -0.09
C PHE A 74 10.67 10.65 0.68
N ASN A 75 11.04 9.72 1.57
CA ASN A 75 12.35 9.71 2.23
C ASN A 75 13.40 8.98 1.35
N PRO A 76 14.50 9.64 0.94
CA PRO A 76 15.56 9.03 0.12
C PRO A 76 16.15 7.73 0.70
N ALA A 77 16.21 7.59 2.03
CA ALA A 77 16.71 6.39 2.68
C ALA A 77 15.82 5.14 2.47
N GLN A 78 14.63 5.32 1.87
CA GLN A 78 13.63 4.28 1.63
C GLN A 78 13.40 4.00 0.14
N TRP A 79 14.13 4.69 -0.74
CA TRP A 79 14.00 4.50 -2.18
C TRP A 79 14.62 3.17 -2.60
N CYS A 80 13.93 2.48 -3.50
CA CYS A 80 14.37 1.22 -4.06
C CYS A 80 13.97 1.12 -5.53
N ALA A 81 14.68 0.28 -6.28
CA ALA A 81 14.36 0.02 -7.67
C ALA A 81 12.97 -0.64 -7.79
N SER A 82 12.18 -0.14 -8.73
CA SER A 82 10.81 -0.55 -9.02
C SER A 82 10.49 -0.26 -10.50
N ARG A 83 9.25 -0.49 -10.95
CA ARG A 83 8.90 -0.33 -12.37
C ARG A 83 9.16 1.10 -12.91
N TYR A 84 8.98 2.13 -12.08
CA TYR A 84 9.12 3.54 -12.49
C TYR A 84 10.18 4.28 -11.66
N SER A 85 11.08 3.56 -11.00
CA SER A 85 12.28 4.13 -10.35
C SER A 85 13.42 3.15 -10.43
N ASP A 86 14.61 3.63 -10.75
CA ASP A 86 15.85 2.85 -10.63
C ASP A 86 16.42 2.86 -9.20
N GLY A 87 15.68 3.45 -8.25
CA GLY A 87 16.08 3.63 -6.86
C GLY A 87 16.63 5.02 -6.54
N THR A 88 16.75 5.91 -7.54
CA THR A 88 17.30 7.25 -7.34
C THR A 88 16.26 8.36 -7.15
N TRP A 89 14.96 8.02 -7.17
CA TRP A 89 13.86 8.94 -6.85
C TRP A 89 12.67 8.23 -6.19
N ALA A 90 11.83 9.03 -5.52
CA ALA A 90 10.61 8.60 -4.84
C ALA A 90 9.56 8.10 -5.82
N VAL A 91 8.85 7.02 -5.46
CA VAL A 91 7.61 6.63 -6.13
C VAL A 91 6.61 6.12 -5.10
N LEU A 92 5.51 6.85 -4.95
CA LEU A 92 4.31 6.35 -4.29
C LEU A 92 3.37 5.78 -5.35
N TYR A 93 3.16 4.46 -5.30
CA TYR A 93 2.26 3.75 -6.22
C TYR A 93 0.81 3.84 -5.75
N ALA A 94 -0.06 4.29 -6.65
CA ALA A 94 -1.52 4.23 -6.53
C ALA A 94 -2.15 3.82 -7.88
N ALA A 95 -3.47 3.66 -7.96
CA ALA A 95 -4.18 3.33 -9.18
C ALA A 95 -5.56 4.00 -9.28
N GLU A 96 -6.11 4.16 -10.48
CA GLU A 96 -7.40 4.84 -10.71
C GLU A 96 -8.61 4.02 -10.26
N SER A 97 -8.44 2.73 -9.94
CA SER A 97 -9.47 1.88 -9.36
C SER A 97 -8.93 0.98 -8.25
N GLU A 98 -9.77 0.65 -7.27
CA GLU A 98 -9.44 -0.28 -6.19
C GLU A 98 -9.01 -1.64 -6.73
N GLU A 99 -9.69 -2.14 -7.76
CA GLU A 99 -9.35 -3.41 -8.41
C GLU A 99 -7.94 -3.38 -9.00
N THR A 100 -7.56 -2.29 -9.67
CA THR A 100 -6.20 -2.15 -10.21
C THR A 100 -5.18 -2.12 -9.07
N ALA A 101 -5.42 -1.34 -8.02
CA ALA A 101 -4.53 -1.25 -6.87
C ALA A 101 -4.35 -2.61 -6.17
N LEU A 102 -5.43 -3.38 -6.05
CA LEU A 102 -5.41 -4.73 -5.49
C LEU A 102 -4.62 -5.70 -6.39
N ARG A 103 -4.88 -5.72 -7.71
CA ARG A 103 -4.16 -6.59 -8.65
C ARG A 103 -2.65 -6.33 -8.66
N GLU A 104 -2.24 -5.07 -8.58
CA GLU A 104 -0.82 -4.70 -8.43
C GLU A 104 -0.25 -5.18 -7.09
N ALA A 105 -0.98 -4.99 -5.99
CA ALA A 105 -0.55 -5.46 -4.67
C ALA A 105 -0.40 -6.99 -4.64
N LEU A 106 -1.38 -7.75 -5.12
CA LEU A 106 -1.34 -9.21 -5.15
C LEU A 106 -0.17 -9.74 -5.99
N PHE A 107 0.16 -9.08 -7.11
CA PHE A 107 1.34 -9.44 -7.90
C PHE A 107 2.61 -9.30 -7.07
N HIS A 108 2.85 -8.12 -6.48
CA HIS A 108 4.08 -7.88 -5.72
C HIS A 108 4.19 -8.76 -4.48
N MET A 109 3.06 -9.13 -3.88
CA MET A 109 3.05 -10.06 -2.76
C MET A 109 3.41 -11.49 -3.15
N ARG A 110 2.90 -11.97 -4.29
CA ARG A 110 3.29 -13.29 -4.80
C ARG A 110 4.78 -13.36 -5.08
N GLU A 111 5.36 -12.28 -5.60
CA GLU A 111 6.80 -12.19 -5.81
C GLU A 111 7.57 -12.18 -4.48
N PHE A 112 7.05 -11.46 -3.48
CA PHE A 112 7.66 -11.39 -2.15
C PHE A 112 7.62 -12.73 -1.41
N TYR A 113 6.48 -13.44 -1.45
CA TYR A 113 6.26 -14.69 -0.73
C TYR A 113 6.49 -15.95 -1.59
N ARG A 114 7.22 -15.83 -2.70
CA ARG A 114 7.35 -16.93 -3.67
C ARG A 114 7.90 -18.21 -3.03
N GLU A 115 8.87 -18.07 -2.15
CA GLU A 115 9.52 -19.21 -1.50
C GLU A 115 8.61 -19.83 -0.42
N GLU A 116 7.95 -19.00 0.38
CA GLU A 116 7.05 -19.45 1.45
C GLU A 116 5.78 -20.12 0.91
N LEU A 117 5.30 -19.71 -0.28
CA LEU A 117 4.13 -20.32 -0.93
C LEU A 117 4.34 -21.81 -1.25
N ALA A 118 5.60 -22.29 -1.33
CA ALA A 118 5.88 -23.71 -1.48
C ALA A 118 5.46 -24.55 -0.26
N SER A 119 5.28 -23.92 0.90
CA SER A 119 4.90 -24.57 2.16
C SER A 119 3.39 -24.53 2.45
N GLY A 120 2.61 -23.83 1.62
CA GLY A 120 1.16 -23.74 1.73
C GLY A 120 0.62 -22.32 1.55
N PRO A 121 -0.71 -22.15 1.65
CA PRO A 121 -1.35 -20.86 1.48
C PRO A 121 -0.92 -19.85 2.55
N ILE A 122 -0.78 -18.59 2.15
CA ILE A 122 -0.39 -17.51 3.05
C ILE A 122 -1.54 -16.52 3.18
N GLU A 123 -1.98 -16.31 4.41
CA GLU A 123 -2.93 -15.26 4.74
C GLU A 123 -2.21 -13.93 4.95
N VAL A 124 -2.80 -12.88 4.39
CA VAL A 124 -2.23 -11.54 4.44
C VAL A 124 -3.32 -10.52 4.63
N GLN A 125 -2.99 -9.49 5.40
CA GLN A 125 -3.88 -8.39 5.70
C GLN A 125 -3.40 -7.13 5.00
N ARG A 126 -4.35 -6.36 4.46
CA ARG A 126 -4.05 -5.16 3.67
C ARG A 126 -5.00 -4.03 4.02
N ARG A 127 -4.50 -2.80 3.89
CA ARG A 127 -5.30 -1.59 3.99
C ARG A 127 -5.45 -0.97 2.61
N VAL A 128 -6.67 -0.58 2.27
CA VAL A 128 -6.96 0.26 1.10
C VAL A 128 -7.23 1.67 1.58
N LEU A 129 -6.49 2.63 1.03
CA LEU A 129 -6.73 4.07 1.23
C LEU A 129 -7.08 4.75 -0.08
N SER A 130 -7.71 5.92 0.01
CA SER A 130 -7.96 6.79 -1.13
C SER A 130 -7.22 8.12 -1.01
N LEU A 131 -6.69 8.59 -2.13
CA LEU A 131 -6.02 9.88 -2.25
C LEU A 131 -6.72 10.71 -3.32
N ARG A 132 -6.92 11.99 -3.02
CA ARG A 132 -7.31 13.01 -3.99
C ARG A 132 -6.06 13.59 -4.65
N MET A 133 -5.99 13.45 -5.97
CA MET A 133 -4.90 14.01 -6.76
C MET A 133 -5.31 15.34 -7.41
N LYS A 134 -4.38 16.29 -7.45
CA LYS A 134 -4.49 17.52 -8.25
C LYS A 134 -3.10 17.98 -8.65
N SER A 135 -2.78 17.90 -9.93
CA SER A 135 -1.50 18.31 -10.50
C SER A 135 -1.69 18.94 -11.87
N GLN A 136 -0.86 19.93 -12.20
CA GLN A 136 -0.76 20.48 -13.56
C GLN A 136 0.40 19.84 -14.35
N HIS A 137 1.22 19.05 -13.67
CA HIS A 137 2.47 18.49 -14.15
C HIS A 137 2.41 16.96 -14.20
N ALA A 138 1.33 16.39 -14.74
CA ALA A 138 1.24 14.95 -14.96
C ALA A 138 1.65 14.59 -16.39
N VAL A 139 2.26 13.42 -16.58
CA VAL A 139 2.44 12.82 -17.92
C VAL A 139 1.48 11.64 -18.07
N ASP A 140 0.66 11.66 -19.11
CA ASP A 140 -0.25 10.56 -19.44
C ASP A 140 0.37 9.68 -20.53
N LEU A 141 0.98 8.57 -20.12
CA LEU A 141 1.64 7.63 -21.03
C LEU A 141 0.66 6.99 -22.00
N SER A 142 -0.64 6.93 -21.69
CA SER A 142 -1.64 6.40 -22.62
C SER A 142 -1.91 7.33 -23.80
N ARG A 143 -1.40 8.57 -23.76
CA ARG A 143 -1.55 9.58 -24.82
C ARG A 143 -0.23 9.92 -25.51
N GLU A 144 0.88 9.33 -25.07
CA GLU A 144 2.17 9.52 -25.71
C GLU A 144 2.29 8.59 -26.93
N GLN A 145 2.83 9.13 -28.02
CA GLN A 145 3.00 8.38 -29.27
C GLN A 145 4.35 7.66 -29.30
N GLY A 146 4.42 6.55 -30.05
CA GLY A 146 5.67 5.82 -30.25
C GLY A 146 6.16 5.04 -29.03
N LEU A 147 5.31 4.83 -28.01
CA LEU A 147 5.65 3.99 -26.88
C LEU A 147 5.63 2.51 -27.27
N ASN A 148 6.58 1.74 -26.75
CA ASN A 148 6.56 0.28 -26.83
C ASN A 148 5.56 -0.25 -25.78
N THR A 149 4.34 -0.52 -26.23
CA THR A 149 3.25 -0.98 -25.36
C THR A 149 3.56 -2.34 -24.74
N THR A 150 4.22 -3.24 -25.46
CA THR A 150 4.63 -4.57 -24.95
C THR A 150 5.52 -4.45 -23.72
N LEU A 151 6.53 -3.56 -23.73
CA LEU A 151 7.39 -3.33 -22.58
C LEU A 151 6.67 -2.54 -21.48
N LEU A 152 5.86 -1.54 -21.86
CA LEU A 152 5.09 -0.73 -20.92
C LEU A 152 4.14 -1.58 -20.06
N THR A 153 3.49 -2.58 -20.66
CA THR A 153 2.54 -3.48 -19.98
C THR A 153 3.09 -4.87 -19.73
N SER A 154 4.41 -5.07 -19.76
CA SER A 154 5.01 -6.41 -19.54
C SER A 154 4.60 -6.97 -18.17
N ARG A 155 4.25 -8.25 -18.10
CA ARG A 155 3.79 -8.87 -16.86
C ARG A 155 4.90 -9.18 -15.84
N ASP A 156 6.13 -9.16 -16.28
CA ASP A 156 7.32 -9.49 -15.51
C ASP A 156 8.19 -8.22 -15.27
N PHE A 157 9.47 -8.45 -14.97
CA PHE A 157 10.47 -7.40 -14.76
C PHE A 157 11.14 -6.92 -16.06
N SER A 158 10.90 -7.57 -17.21
CA SER A 158 11.57 -7.23 -18.48
C SER A 158 11.28 -5.80 -18.97
N GLY A 159 10.11 -5.26 -18.61
CA GLY A 159 9.71 -3.89 -18.94
C GLY A 159 10.24 -2.82 -18.01
N TYR A 160 10.93 -3.18 -16.91
CA TYR A 160 11.37 -2.20 -15.90
C TYR A 160 12.36 -1.19 -16.46
N PRO A 161 13.45 -1.57 -17.16
CA PRO A 161 14.38 -0.60 -17.72
C PRO A 161 13.71 0.43 -18.64
N TYR A 162 12.75 -0.02 -19.46
CA TYR A 162 11.97 0.85 -20.33
C TYR A 162 11.07 1.82 -19.54
N CYS A 163 10.37 1.32 -18.53
CA CYS A 163 9.49 2.13 -17.69
C CYS A 163 10.27 3.12 -16.80
N GLN A 164 11.45 2.74 -16.31
CA GLN A 164 12.37 3.61 -15.58
C GLN A 164 12.92 4.71 -16.47
N ASP A 165 13.27 4.42 -17.73
CA ASP A 165 13.65 5.45 -18.71
C ASP A 165 12.50 6.43 -18.99
N LEU A 166 11.27 5.93 -19.15
CA LEU A 166 10.09 6.76 -19.28
C LEU A 166 9.91 7.68 -18.07
N ALA A 167 10.02 7.15 -16.85
CA ALA A 167 9.92 7.94 -15.63
C ALA A 167 11.03 9.00 -15.53
N ARG A 168 12.28 8.66 -15.84
CA ARG A 168 13.40 9.61 -15.88
C ARG A 168 13.14 10.76 -16.85
N ARG A 169 12.64 10.45 -18.06
CA ARG A 169 12.26 11.47 -19.04
C ARG A 169 11.09 12.33 -18.59
N ALA A 170 10.13 11.77 -17.86
CA ALA A 170 9.02 12.53 -17.30
C ALA A 170 9.50 13.49 -16.21
N LEU A 171 10.33 13.01 -15.29
CA LEU A 171 10.94 13.82 -14.23
C LEU A 171 11.76 14.97 -14.81
N ALA A 172 12.51 14.72 -15.89
CA ALA A 172 13.26 15.78 -16.60
C ALA A 172 12.36 16.89 -17.20
N THR A 173 11.06 16.63 -17.37
CA THR A 173 10.07 17.67 -17.76
C THR A 173 9.45 18.40 -16.56
N GLY A 174 9.76 18.00 -15.32
CA GLY A 174 9.10 18.49 -14.12
C GLY A 174 7.82 17.73 -13.77
N ALA A 175 7.64 16.49 -14.27
CA ALA A 175 6.44 15.73 -13.97
C ALA A 175 6.37 15.33 -12.49
N GLU A 176 5.24 15.60 -11.86
CA GLU A 176 4.94 15.24 -10.47
C GLU A 176 4.35 13.83 -10.34
N LEU A 177 3.75 13.32 -11.41
CA LEU A 177 3.17 11.97 -11.49
C LEU A 177 3.05 11.47 -12.93
N LEU A 178 2.91 10.15 -13.07
CA LEU A 178 2.50 9.51 -14.31
C LEU A 178 1.07 9.00 -14.21
N ARG A 179 0.36 9.01 -15.33
CA ARG A 179 -0.77 8.10 -15.57
C ARG A 179 -0.29 7.05 -16.56
N ALA A 180 -0.27 5.79 -16.13
CA ALA A 180 0.31 4.70 -16.90
C ALA A 180 -0.66 3.51 -17.01
N PRO A 181 -0.77 2.84 -18.17
CA PRO A 181 -1.49 1.57 -18.25
C PRO A 181 -0.96 0.56 -17.22
N SER A 182 -1.87 -0.13 -16.53
CA SER A 182 -1.48 -1.18 -15.60
C SER A 182 -0.94 -2.38 -16.36
N ALA A 183 0.13 -2.95 -15.84
CA ALA A 183 0.71 -4.17 -16.37
C ALA A 183 0.06 -5.43 -15.76
N ARG A 184 -0.85 -5.27 -14.78
CA ARG A 184 -1.51 -6.36 -14.05
C ARG A 184 -3.02 -6.40 -14.30
N HIS A 185 -3.61 -5.29 -14.70
CA HIS A 185 -5.02 -5.14 -15.00
C HIS A 185 -5.24 -4.54 -16.40
N SER A 186 -5.73 -5.34 -17.35
CA SER A 186 -6.06 -4.84 -18.69
C SER A 186 -7.15 -3.77 -18.59
N GLY A 187 -6.93 -2.61 -19.21
CA GLY A 187 -7.82 -1.44 -19.10
C GLY A 187 -7.67 -0.63 -17.80
N GLY A 188 -6.92 -1.13 -16.82
CA GLY A 188 -6.59 -0.42 -15.59
C GLY A 188 -5.46 0.59 -15.78
N TYR A 189 -5.40 1.59 -14.90
CA TYR A 189 -4.37 2.61 -14.90
C TYR A 189 -3.75 2.76 -13.51
N CYS A 190 -2.42 2.79 -13.49
CA CYS A 190 -1.62 3.09 -12.31
C CYS A 190 -1.17 4.55 -12.36
N THR A 191 -1.01 5.12 -11.17
CA THR A 191 -0.55 6.50 -10.95
C THR A 191 0.72 6.48 -10.11
N PRO A 192 1.91 6.26 -10.69
CA PRO A 192 3.18 6.53 -10.02
C PRO A 192 3.28 8.01 -9.67
N ILE A 193 3.42 8.32 -8.38
CA ILE A 193 3.51 9.69 -7.86
C ILE A 193 4.95 9.93 -7.43
N PHE A 194 5.59 10.94 -8.02
CA PHE A 194 6.97 11.31 -7.74
C PHE A 194 7.07 12.43 -6.70
N GLU A 195 6.07 13.32 -6.68
CA GLU A 195 6.04 14.48 -5.80
C GLU A 195 4.84 14.44 -4.85
N LYS A 196 5.10 14.58 -3.54
CA LYS A 196 4.05 14.57 -2.51
C LYS A 196 3.02 15.67 -2.73
N ALA A 197 3.42 16.81 -3.30
CA ALA A 197 2.56 17.96 -3.55
C ALA A 197 1.40 17.66 -4.52
N ALA A 198 1.51 16.61 -5.35
CA ALA A 198 0.41 16.18 -6.22
C ALA A 198 -0.78 15.58 -5.44
N ILE A 199 -0.56 15.14 -4.21
CA ILE A 199 -1.59 14.62 -3.31
C ILE A 199 -2.29 15.82 -2.66
N ALA A 200 -3.44 16.20 -3.21
CA ALA A 200 -4.21 17.34 -2.74
C ALA A 200 -4.87 17.08 -1.39
N LYS A 201 -5.28 15.83 -1.14
CA LYS A 201 -5.89 15.40 0.11
C LYS A 201 -5.72 13.89 0.28
N ASP A 202 -5.30 13.46 1.45
CA ASP A 202 -5.53 12.10 1.89
C ASP A 202 -7.01 11.96 2.30
N GLU A 203 -7.76 11.13 1.58
CA GLU A 203 -9.17 10.87 1.87
C GLU A 203 -9.33 9.72 2.88
N GLY A 204 -8.22 9.15 3.36
CA GLY A 204 -8.16 8.24 4.47
C GLY A 204 -8.38 6.77 4.09
N HIS A 205 -8.53 5.98 5.15
CA HIS A 205 -8.86 4.56 5.09
C HIS A 205 -10.21 4.31 4.42
N LEU A 206 -10.29 3.24 3.63
CA LEU A 206 -11.54 2.76 3.05
C LEU A 206 -11.98 1.43 3.64
N LYS A 207 -11.09 0.43 3.60
CA LYS A 207 -11.39 -0.94 4.01
C LYS A 207 -10.13 -1.73 4.29
N TYR A 208 -10.29 -2.76 5.11
CA TYR A 208 -9.30 -3.80 5.28
C TYR A 208 -9.63 -4.97 4.35
N LEU A 209 -8.59 -5.62 3.85
CA LEU A 209 -8.72 -6.84 3.05
C LEU A 209 -7.96 -7.96 3.72
N ARG A 210 -8.59 -9.14 3.80
CA ARG A 210 -7.90 -10.39 4.05
C ARG A 210 -7.79 -11.14 2.73
N CYS A 211 -6.57 -11.41 2.31
CA CYS A 211 -6.30 -12.18 1.10
C CYS A 211 -5.64 -13.49 1.49
N THR A 212 -5.87 -14.51 0.67
CA THR A 212 -5.15 -15.77 0.75
C THR A 212 -4.43 -15.98 -0.57
N LEU A 213 -3.12 -16.07 -0.49
CA LEU A 213 -2.25 -16.44 -1.60
C LEU A 213 -2.17 -17.96 -1.61
N GLN A 214 -2.62 -18.61 -2.69
CA GLN A 214 -2.72 -20.08 -2.73
C GLN A 214 -1.52 -20.71 -3.42
N ASP A 215 -1.08 -20.15 -4.54
CA ASP A 215 0.05 -20.67 -5.31
C ASP A 215 0.75 -19.55 -6.10
N GLU A 216 1.83 -19.90 -6.80
CA GLU A 216 2.61 -18.98 -7.63
C GLU A 216 1.84 -18.39 -8.81
N HIS A 217 0.60 -18.82 -9.08
CA HIS A 217 -0.26 -18.46 -10.20
C HIS A 217 -1.60 -17.84 -9.78
N SER A 218 -2.07 -18.08 -8.55
CA SER A 218 -3.40 -17.70 -8.08
C SER A 218 -3.37 -16.96 -6.73
N ALA A 219 -4.10 -15.85 -6.68
CA ALA A 219 -4.34 -15.08 -5.46
C ALA A 219 -5.83 -14.79 -5.38
N GLN A 220 -6.44 -15.05 -4.22
CA GLN A 220 -7.87 -14.83 -4.00
C GLN A 220 -8.07 -13.88 -2.82
N VAL A 221 -8.98 -12.92 -2.98
CA VAL A 221 -9.49 -12.16 -1.83
C VAL A 221 -10.49 -13.06 -1.12
N VAL A 222 -10.20 -13.38 0.14
CA VAL A 222 -11.01 -14.32 0.92
C VAL A 222 -12.06 -13.59 1.74
N SER A 223 -11.76 -12.38 2.20
CA SER A 223 -12.79 -11.50 2.77
C SER A 223 -12.44 -10.01 2.65
N VAL A 224 -13.50 -9.21 2.59
CA VAL A 224 -13.44 -7.75 2.65
C VAL A 224 -14.07 -7.36 3.97
N VAL A 225 -13.34 -6.60 4.78
CA VAL A 225 -13.87 -6.00 6.01
C VAL A 225 -13.99 -4.50 5.75
N GLU A 226 -15.23 -4.07 5.50
CA GLU A 226 -15.57 -2.65 5.34
C GLU A 226 -15.80 -2.03 6.72
N GLY A 227 -15.12 -0.93 7.03
CA GLY A 227 -15.24 -0.24 8.32
C GLY A 227 -13.92 0.26 8.89
N GLU A 228 -14.04 1.22 9.82
CA GLU A 228 -12.96 1.69 10.69
C GLU A 228 -12.35 0.49 11.43
N ALA A 229 -11.05 0.58 11.79
CA ALA A 229 -10.53 -0.34 12.78
C ALA A 229 -11.49 -0.39 13.98
N LEU A 230 -11.84 -1.58 14.45
CA LEU A 230 -12.35 -1.73 15.81
C LEU A 230 -11.23 -1.31 16.76
N LEU A 231 -11.00 -0.01 16.88
CA LEU A 231 -10.44 0.59 18.08
C LEU A 231 -11.53 0.37 19.11
N TYR A 232 -11.36 -0.67 19.94
CA TYR A 232 -12.09 -0.70 21.19
C TYR A 232 -11.77 0.63 21.89
N ARG A 233 -12.75 1.54 21.91
CA ARG A 233 -12.79 2.58 22.91
C ARG A 233 -12.96 1.85 24.22
N MET A 234 -11.92 1.87 25.03
CA MET A 234 -12.03 1.63 26.46
C MET A 234 -12.86 2.79 27.01
N ASP A 235 -14.18 2.62 27.06
CA ASP A 235 -15.02 3.47 27.87
C ASP A 235 -14.85 3.00 29.32
N GLY A 236 -14.04 3.76 30.06
CA GLY A 236 -14.05 3.97 31.53
C GLY A 236 -14.21 2.77 32.46
#